data_AF-A0A0B4B2B8-F1
#
_entry.id   AF-A0A0B4B2B8-F1
#
_cell.length_a   1.000
_cell.length_b   1.000
_cell.length_c   1.000
_cell.angle_alpha   90.00
_cell.angle_beta   90.00
_cell.angle_gamma   90.00
#
_symmetry.space_group_name_H-M   'P 1'
#
loop_
_entity.id
_entity.type
_entity.pdbx_description
1 polymer ?
#
loop_
_entity_poly.entity_id
_entity_poly.type
_entity_poly.pdbx_seq_one_letter_code
_entity_poly.pdbx_strand_id
1 'polypeptide(L)'
;MVNRVDSAGNSSGNMVVLEDGADASVLGNAGLSQFNIDELNLVHADNVDLTLTEADINALSDNDDTLIVHGDTDDKLTISGAVAGGTETIDGETYNVYTLGSDGTTVIVDEDINTVI
;
A
#
# COMPACT_ATOMS: atom_id res chain seq x y z
N MET A 1 -13.87 -0.42 -12.87
CA MET A 1 -13.73 0.41 -11.66
C MET A 1 -15.05 0.33 -10.91
N VAL A 2 -15.06 -0.37 -9.78
CA VAL A 2 -16.22 -0.44 -8.87
C VAL A 2 -15.94 0.54 -7.73
N ASN A 3 -16.32 1.81 -7.90
CA ASN A 3 -16.28 2.80 -6.82
C ASN A 3 -17.53 2.63 -5.96
N ARG A 4 -17.36 2.28 -4.69
CA ARG A 4 -18.40 2.41 -3.67
C ARG A 4 -18.11 3.70 -2.91
N VAL A 5 -18.80 4.76 -3.28
CA VAL A 5 -18.74 6.05 -2.59
C VAL A 5 -19.54 5.93 -1.31
N ASP A 6 -18.91 6.15 -0.16
CA ASP A 6 -19.64 6.30 1.09
C ASP A 6 -19.87 7.78 1.43
N SER A 7 -20.59 8.00 2.53
CA SER A 7 -21.25 9.27 2.83
C SER A 7 -20.30 10.42 3.21
N ALA A 8 -18.98 10.20 3.18
CA ALA A 8 -17.96 11.25 3.34
C ALA A 8 -17.54 11.89 1.99
N GLY A 9 -17.97 11.34 0.85
CA GLY A 9 -17.46 11.75 -0.47
C GLY A 9 -16.18 11.00 -0.86
N ASN A 10 -15.71 10.09 -0.02
CA ASN A 10 -14.58 9.23 -0.27
C ASN A 10 -15.08 7.94 -0.96
N SER A 11 -14.35 7.47 -1.95
CA SER A 11 -14.54 6.14 -2.49
C SER A 11 -13.39 5.28 -2.00
N SER A 12 -13.68 4.24 -1.23
CA SER A 12 -12.72 3.15 -1.06
C SER A 12 -12.60 2.43 -2.40
N GLY A 13 -11.36 2.14 -2.80
CA GLY A 13 -11.07 1.57 -4.10
C GLY A 13 -9.73 0.84 -4.10
N ASN A 14 -9.67 -0.26 -4.83
CA ASN A 14 -8.43 -0.98 -5.11
C ASN A 14 -7.67 -0.25 -6.22
N MET A 15 -6.43 0.16 -5.95
CA MET A 15 -5.57 0.81 -6.95
C MET A 15 -4.74 -0.25 -7.68
N VAL A 16 -4.90 -0.30 -9.00
CA VAL A 16 -4.10 -1.16 -9.88
C VAL A 16 -3.04 -0.30 -10.57
N VAL A 17 -1.78 -0.61 -10.32
CA VAL A 17 -0.66 -0.01 -11.06
C VAL A 17 -0.50 -0.77 -12.38
N LEU A 18 -0.52 -0.05 -13.50
CA LEU A 18 -0.52 -0.64 -14.86
C LEU A 18 0.76 -0.33 -15.67
N GLU A 19 1.70 0.41 -15.07
CA GLU A 19 2.91 0.89 -15.76
C GLU A 19 4.13 0.07 -15.29
N ASP A 20 4.86 -0.51 -16.24
CA ASP A 20 6.14 -1.21 -16.05
C ASP A 20 7.21 -0.23 -15.51
N GLY A 21 7.84 -0.57 -14.37
CA GLY A 21 8.83 0.29 -13.72
C GLY A 21 8.27 1.56 -13.04
N ALA A 22 7.04 1.50 -12.52
CA ALA A 22 6.45 2.60 -11.76
C ALA A 22 7.28 2.98 -10.51
N ASP A 23 7.73 4.23 -10.46
CA ASP A 23 8.34 4.85 -9.27
C ASP A 23 7.26 5.56 -8.44
N ALA A 24 7.53 5.91 -7.18
CA ALA A 24 6.63 6.62 -6.26
C ALA A 24 6.02 7.92 -6.84
N SER A 25 6.63 8.49 -7.90
CA SER A 25 6.06 9.60 -8.67
C SER A 25 4.70 9.28 -9.32
N VAL A 26 4.38 8.01 -9.57
CA VAL A 26 3.06 7.55 -10.04
C VAL A 26 2.01 7.70 -8.94
N LEU A 27 2.41 7.55 -7.67
CA LEU A 27 1.55 7.79 -6.51
C LEU A 27 1.42 9.30 -6.18
N GLY A 28 2.43 10.09 -6.54
CA GLY A 28 2.45 11.54 -6.33
C GLY A 28 1.55 12.36 -7.26
N ASN A 29 0.83 11.74 -8.21
CA ASN A 29 -0.17 12.48 -8.97
C ASN A 29 -1.30 12.88 -8.02
N ALA A 30 -1.50 14.18 -7.85
CA ALA A 30 -2.40 14.87 -6.91
C ALA A 30 -3.89 14.47 -6.97
N GLY A 31 -4.23 13.39 -7.66
CA GLY A 31 -5.54 12.77 -7.69
C GLY A 31 -5.73 11.64 -6.67
N LEU A 32 -4.68 11.08 -6.06
CA LEU A 32 -4.80 9.90 -5.16
C LEU A 32 -5.13 10.23 -3.71
N SER A 33 -4.77 11.40 -3.22
CA SER A 33 -5.16 11.88 -1.87
C SER A 33 -6.68 12.12 -1.73
N GLN A 34 -7.46 11.83 -2.77
CA GLN A 34 -8.91 11.92 -2.82
C GLN A 34 -9.57 10.53 -2.69
N PHE A 35 -8.78 9.47 -2.74
CA PHE A 35 -9.22 8.08 -2.65
C PHE A 35 -8.67 7.48 -1.37
N ASN A 36 -9.54 6.79 -0.63
CA ASN A 36 -9.09 5.95 0.47
C ASN A 36 -8.60 4.64 -0.16
N ILE A 37 -7.29 4.46 -0.22
CA ILE A 37 -6.66 3.28 -0.77
C ILE A 37 -6.37 2.35 0.39
N ASP A 38 -7.29 1.42 0.60
CA ASP A 38 -7.14 0.35 1.59
C ASP A 38 -6.18 -0.73 1.05
N GLU A 39 -6.11 -0.86 -0.27
CA GLU A 39 -5.33 -1.88 -0.97
C GLU A 39 -4.59 -1.30 -2.19
N LEU A 40 -3.27 -1.53 -2.24
CA LEU A 40 -2.40 -1.28 -3.38
C LEU A 40 -2.06 -2.62 -4.04
N ASN A 41 -2.43 -2.78 -5.30
CA ASN A 41 -2.20 -4.01 -6.05
C ASN A 41 -1.17 -3.78 -7.16
N LEU A 42 -0.02 -4.46 -7.02
CA LEU A 42 1.14 -4.39 -7.90
C LEU A 42 1.20 -5.56 -8.89
N VAL A 43 0.39 -6.62 -8.74
CA VAL A 43 0.48 -7.87 -9.56
C VAL A 43 0.26 -7.68 -11.08
N HIS A 44 -0.09 -6.48 -11.51
CA HIS A 44 -0.25 -6.12 -12.93
C HIS A 44 0.90 -5.27 -13.47
N ALA A 45 1.84 -4.86 -12.61
CA ALA A 45 3.04 -4.13 -12.94
C ALA A 45 4.23 -5.07 -12.71
N ASP A 46 5.13 -5.15 -13.70
CA ASP A 46 6.35 -5.95 -13.57
C ASP A 46 7.44 -5.10 -12.89
N ASN A 47 8.23 -5.74 -12.01
CA ASN A 47 9.44 -5.19 -11.40
C ASN A 47 9.25 -3.79 -10.75
N VAL A 48 8.26 -3.65 -9.86
CA VAL A 48 7.99 -2.38 -9.16
C VAL A 48 9.09 -2.08 -8.13
N ASP A 49 9.55 -0.82 -8.05
CA ASP A 49 10.42 -0.35 -6.96
C ASP A 49 9.80 0.89 -6.30
N LEU A 50 9.16 0.67 -5.15
CA LEU A 50 8.41 1.69 -4.45
C LEU A 50 9.09 2.08 -3.14
N THR A 51 9.09 3.37 -2.81
CA THR A 51 9.48 3.87 -1.50
C THR A 51 8.31 4.57 -0.83
N LEU A 52 7.92 4.12 0.36
CA LEU A 52 6.85 4.68 1.17
C LEU A 52 7.37 5.24 2.50
N THR A 53 6.79 6.36 2.91
CA THR A 53 6.94 6.92 4.25
C THR A 53 5.61 6.86 5.01
N GLU A 54 5.65 7.04 6.33
CA GLU A 54 4.44 7.16 7.17
C GLU A 54 3.46 8.22 6.62
N ALA A 55 3.97 9.36 6.15
CA ALA A 55 3.14 10.42 5.58
C ALA A 55 2.46 10.00 4.28
N ASP A 56 3.13 9.20 3.44
CA ASP A 56 2.53 8.68 2.20
C ASP A 56 1.42 7.68 2.53
N ILE A 57 1.65 6.80 3.50
CA ILE A 57 0.67 5.78 3.92
C ILE A 57 -0.56 6.46 4.54
N ASN A 58 -0.38 7.42 5.44
CA ASN A 58 -1.51 8.16 6.02
C ASN A 58 -2.29 8.92 4.94
N ALA A 59 -1.59 9.55 3.99
CA ALA A 59 -2.24 10.25 2.89
C ALA A 59 -3.03 9.33 1.94
N LEU A 60 -2.65 8.04 1.86
CA LEU A 60 -3.33 7.02 1.06
C LEU A 60 -4.46 6.32 1.83
N SER A 61 -4.31 6.13 3.14
CA SER A 61 -5.19 5.32 4.00
C SER A 61 -5.93 6.14 5.07
N ASP A 62 -6.19 7.42 4.78
CA ASP A 62 -6.64 8.49 5.70
C ASP A 62 -7.88 8.15 6.56
N ASN A 63 -8.62 7.06 6.27
CA ASN A 63 -9.69 6.56 7.15
C ASN A 63 -9.24 5.54 8.21
N ASP A 64 -8.31 4.64 7.88
CA ASP A 64 -8.00 3.43 8.68
C ASP A 64 -6.50 3.31 9.05
N ASP A 65 -5.65 4.24 8.62
CA ASP A 65 -4.19 4.26 8.81
C ASP A 65 -3.52 2.92 8.45
N THR A 66 -4.17 2.14 7.58
CA THR A 66 -3.78 0.78 7.20
C THR A 66 -3.75 0.67 5.69
N LEU A 67 -2.61 0.26 5.15
CA LEU A 67 -2.44 -0.02 3.71
C LEU A 67 -2.05 -1.50 3.51
N ILE A 68 -2.83 -2.23 2.72
CA ILE A 68 -2.48 -3.58 2.28
C ILE A 68 -1.80 -3.49 0.91
N VAL A 69 -0.66 -4.16 0.73
CA VAL A 69 0.10 -4.18 -0.52
C VAL A 69 0.19 -5.61 -1.03
N HIS A 70 -0.37 -5.84 -2.22
CA HIS A 70 -0.30 -7.10 -2.96
C HIS A 70 0.69 -6.98 -4.10
N GLY A 71 1.50 -8.00 -4.36
CA GLY A 71 2.54 -7.97 -5.40
C GLY A 71 3.22 -9.33 -5.51
N ASP A 72 4.26 -9.41 -6.34
CA ASP A 72 4.98 -10.65 -6.65
C ASP A 72 6.47 -10.55 -6.26
N THR A 73 7.21 -11.66 -6.42
CA THR A 73 8.62 -11.78 -5.99
C THR A 73 9.63 -10.85 -6.67
N ASP A 74 9.25 -10.22 -7.78
CA ASP A 74 10.06 -9.25 -8.52
C ASP A 74 9.82 -7.80 -8.07
N ASP A 75 8.88 -7.58 -7.16
CA ASP A 75 8.60 -6.27 -6.58
C ASP A 75 9.50 -5.98 -5.37
N LYS A 76 9.85 -4.70 -5.23
CA LYS A 76 10.62 -4.17 -4.11
C LYS A 76 9.88 -3.02 -3.44
N LEU A 77 9.72 -3.12 -2.13
CA LEU A 77 9.10 -2.09 -1.32
C LEU A 77 10.08 -1.61 -0.24
N THR A 78 10.38 -0.31 -0.23
CA THR A 78 11.19 0.32 0.80
C THR A 78 10.30 1.14 1.72
N ILE A 79 10.23 0.79 3.00
CA ILE A 79 9.38 1.45 3.98
C ILE A 79 10.25 2.11 5.05
N SER A 80 10.39 3.44 4.99
CA SER A 80 11.28 4.14 5.91
C SER A 80 10.72 4.20 7.33
N GLY A 81 11.46 3.68 8.30
CA GLY A 81 11.11 3.78 9.72
C GLY A 81 10.05 2.77 10.17
N ALA A 82 9.79 1.75 9.35
CA ALA A 82 8.91 0.64 9.71
C ALA A 82 9.55 -0.28 10.76
N VAL A 83 8.70 -0.83 11.61
CA VAL A 83 9.03 -1.86 12.59
C VAL A 83 8.21 -3.09 12.29
N ALA A 84 8.85 -4.25 12.18
CA ALA A 84 8.16 -5.52 11.96
C ALA A 84 7.23 -5.85 13.14
N GLY A 85 5.94 -6.00 12.85
CA GLY A 85 4.87 -6.37 13.79
C GLY A 85 4.56 -7.87 13.82
N GLY A 86 5.04 -8.63 12.84
CA GLY A 86 4.80 -10.07 12.70
C GLY A 86 4.25 -10.42 11.33
N THR A 87 3.45 -11.48 11.27
CA THR A 87 2.73 -11.88 10.07
C THR A 87 1.24 -12.06 10.36
N GLU A 88 0.42 -11.88 9.32
CA GLU A 88 -1.02 -12.10 9.35
C GLU A 88 -1.44 -12.95 8.15
N THR A 89 -2.53 -13.71 8.27
CA THR A 89 -3.12 -14.44 7.15
C THR A 89 -4.44 -13.82 6.79
N ILE A 90 -4.55 -13.32 5.55
CA ILE A 90 -5.77 -12.69 5.01
C ILE A 90 -6.23 -13.55 3.84
N ASP A 91 -7.47 -14.04 3.89
CA ASP A 91 -8.08 -14.86 2.83
C ASP A 91 -7.29 -16.11 2.37
N GLY A 92 -6.36 -16.59 3.20
CA GLY A 92 -5.54 -17.77 2.93
C GLY A 92 -4.11 -17.47 2.49
N GLU A 93 -3.80 -16.20 2.24
CA GLU A 93 -2.47 -15.71 1.87
C GLU A 93 -1.77 -15.11 3.09
N THR A 94 -0.44 -15.22 3.15
CA THR A 94 0.36 -14.73 4.29
C THR A 94 0.98 -13.38 3.96
N TYR A 95 0.89 -12.47 4.92
CA TYR A 95 1.40 -11.11 4.80
C TYR A 95 2.34 -10.79 5.96
N ASN A 96 3.37 -9.99 5.68
CA ASN A 96 4.21 -9.34 6.67
C ASN A 96 3.54 -8.04 7.15
N VAL A 97 3.46 -7.85 8.46
CA VAL A 97 2.85 -6.65 9.06
C VAL A 97 3.96 -5.74 9.57
N TYR A 98 3.88 -4.46 9.23
CA TYR A 98 4.78 -3.41 9.66
C TYR A 98 4.02 -2.26 10.27
N THR A 99 4.56 -1.68 11.35
CA THR A 99 4.02 -0.47 11.98
C THR A 99 5.01 0.67 11.83
N LEU A 100 4.53 1.88 11.54
CA LEU A 100 5.33 3.08 11.38
C LEU A 100 4.91 4.16 12.38
N GLY A 101 5.88 5.01 12.72
CA GLY A 101 5.62 6.20 13.52
C GLY A 101 5.11 5.94 14.94
N SER A 102 4.49 6.98 15.53
CA SER A 102 3.86 6.90 16.86
C SER A 102 2.36 6.69 16.81
N ASP A 103 1.76 6.90 15.65
CA ASP A 103 0.31 7.07 15.53
C ASP A 103 -0.40 5.74 15.22
N GLY A 104 0.38 4.67 14.98
CA GLY A 104 -0.12 3.32 14.77
C GLY A 104 -0.33 2.95 13.31
N THR A 105 0.15 3.77 12.37
CA THR A 105 0.12 3.51 10.94
C THR A 105 0.65 2.12 10.64
N THR A 106 -0.14 1.32 9.91
CA THR A 106 0.13 -0.07 9.63
C THR A 106 0.24 -0.30 8.13
N VAL A 107 1.23 -1.08 7.71
CA VAL A 107 1.32 -1.59 6.34
C VAL A 107 1.38 -3.10 6.40
N ILE A 108 0.52 -3.75 5.62
CA ILE A 108 0.42 -5.19 5.50
C ILE A 108 0.89 -5.55 4.09
N VAL A 109 2.02 -6.22 3.96
CA VAL A 109 2.70 -6.45 2.68
C VAL A 109 2.72 -7.94 2.38
N ASP A 110 2.41 -8.34 1.15
CA ASP A 110 2.53 -9.72 0.71
C ASP A 110 3.90 -10.31 1.07
N GLU A 111 3.95 -11.57 1.49
CA GLU A 111 5.20 -12.22 1.89
C GLU A 111 6.20 -12.38 0.75
N ASP A 112 5.72 -12.37 -0.49
CA ASP A 112 6.55 -12.53 -1.68
C ASP A 112 7.31 -11.25 -2.07
N ILE A 113 6.85 -10.06 -1.65
CA ILE A 113 7.49 -8.77 -1.98
C ILE A 113 8.80 -8.60 -1.21
N ASN A 114 9.86 -8.16 -1.90
CA ASN A 114 11.14 -7.83 -1.27
C ASN A 114 11.05 -6.52 -0.47
N THR A 115 10.80 -6.64 0.84
CA THR A 115 10.62 -5.49 1.73
C THR A 115 11.91 -5.06 2.42
N VAL A 116 12.23 -3.77 2.37
CA VAL A 116 13.38 -3.12 3.01
C VAL A 116 12.88 -2.06 4.01
N ILE A 117 13.31 -2.15 5.28
CA ILE A 117 12.90 -1.25 6.38
C ILE A 117 14.08 -0.55 7.05
#